data_AF-A0A0M3JFN0-F1
#
_entry.id   AF-A0A0M3JFN0-F1
#
_cell.length_a   1.000
_cell.length_b   1.000
_cell.length_c   1.000
_cell.angle_alpha   90.00
_cell.angle_beta   90.00
_cell.angle_gamma   90.00
#
_symmetry.space_group_name_H-M   'P 1'
#
loop_
_entity.id
_entity.type
_entity.pdbx_description
1 polymer ?
#
loop_
_entity_poly.entity_id
_entity_poly.type
_entity_poly.pdbx_seq_one_letter_code
_entity_poly.pdbx_strand_id
1 'polypeptide(L)'
;MCYQSGTLNPAETVEIKRFVQNQHQLKNQDSKTSPHCGTSSSGNIKHYVNWFNQLTVMVASEILRHSKKQHRVQVIEYFIDVAKECINVGNFNSLMAIVAGLSLPPVVRLKKTVS
;
A
#
# COMPACT_ATOMS: atom_id res chain seq x y z
N MET A 1 12.69 19.92 19.12
CA MET A 1 12.94 18.46 19.15
C MET A 1 12.81 17.95 17.73
N CYS A 2 13.93 17.64 17.09
CA CYS A 2 13.95 17.17 15.71
C CYS A 2 13.51 15.70 15.72
N TYR A 3 12.33 15.40 15.18
CA TYR A 3 11.97 14.01 14.90
C TYR A 3 12.95 13.51 13.84
N GLN A 4 13.90 12.67 14.24
CA GLN A 4 14.68 11.88 13.31
C GLN A 4 13.67 11.04 12.53
N SER A 5 13.42 11.45 11.28
CA SER A 5 12.70 10.69 10.29
C SER A 5 13.29 9.28 10.24
N GLY A 6 12.61 8.33 10.88
CA GLY A 6 12.90 6.90 10.72
C GLY A 6 12.65 6.55 9.27
N THR A 7 13.69 6.68 8.44
CA THR A 7 13.68 6.10 7.10
C THR A 7 13.62 4.60 7.29
N LEU A 8 12.51 3.98 6.89
CA LEU A 8 12.36 2.54 6.79
C LEU A 8 13.64 1.96 6.17
N ASN A 9 14.20 0.90 6.75
CA ASN A 9 15.52 0.38 6.37
C ASN A 9 15.54 0.10 4.85
N PRO A 10 16.65 0.38 4.14
CA PRO A 10 16.80 0.02 2.73
C PRO A 10 16.33 -1.41 2.40
N ALA A 11 16.56 -2.38 3.30
CA ALA A 11 16.10 -3.76 3.14
C ALA A 11 14.57 -3.90 3.16
N GLU A 12 13.88 -3.26 4.11
CA GLU A 12 12.42 -3.24 4.20
C GLU A 12 11.79 -2.51 3.01
N THR A 13 12.45 -1.44 2.53
CA THR A 13 12.02 -0.69 1.34
C THR A 13 12.16 -1.53 0.06
N VAL A 14 13.21 -2.36 -0.04
CA VAL A 14 13.42 -3.29 -1.16
C VAL A 14 12.39 -4.40 -1.14
N GLU A 15 12.08 -4.98 0.02
CA GLU A 15 11.02 -5.98 0.20
C GLU A 15 9.65 -5.44 -0.23
N ILE A 16 9.27 -4.22 0.20
CA ILE A 16 8.00 -3.59 -0.18
C ILE A 16 7.95 -3.28 -1.68
N LYS A 17 9.04 -2.72 -2.24
CA LYS A 17 9.13 -2.46 -3.69
C LYS A 17 9.09 -3.75 -4.49
N ARG A 18 9.75 -4.81 -4.03
CA ARG A 18 9.73 -6.13 -4.65
C ARG A 18 8.36 -6.77 -4.55
N PHE A 19 7.67 -6.62 -3.42
CA PHE A 19 6.29 -7.07 -3.24
C PHE A 19 5.34 -6.36 -4.22
N VAL A 20 5.38 -5.02 -4.30
CA VAL A 20 4.58 -4.23 -5.25
C VAL A 20 4.92 -4.58 -6.71
N GLN A 21 6.21 -4.73 -7.04
CA GLN A 21 6.67 -5.11 -8.38
C GLN A 21 6.20 -6.53 -8.74
N ASN A 22 6.19 -7.46 -7.77
CA ASN A 22 5.69 -8.82 -7.96
C ASN A 22 4.16 -8.87 -8.11
N GLN A 23 3.41 -7.91 -7.55
CA GLN A 23 1.96 -7.80 -7.78
C GLN A 23 1.63 -7.45 -9.24
N HIS A 24 2.46 -6.65 -9.93
CA HIS A 24 2.27 -6.38 -11.37
C HIS A 24 2.36 -7.66 -12.23
N GLN A 25 3.09 -8.68 -11.77
CA GLN A 25 3.19 -9.96 -12.48
C GLN A 25 1.95 -10.87 -12.27
N LEU A 26 1.12 -10.61 -11.26
CA LEU A 26 -0.09 -11.40 -10.99
C LEU A 26 -1.29 -11.02 -11.89
N LYS A 27 -1.24 -9.84 -12.54
CA LYS A 27 -2.30 -9.39 -13.45
C LYS A 27 -2.41 -10.21 -14.75
N ASN A 28 -1.46 -11.11 -15.00
CA ASN A 28 -1.41 -11.97 -16.19
C ASN A 28 -2.03 -13.37 -15.99
N GLN A 29 -2.65 -13.69 -14.85
CA GLN A 29 -3.22 -15.03 -14.60
C GLN A 29 -4.76 -15.11 -14.57
N ASP A 30 -5.49 -14.03 -14.87
CA ASP A 30 -6.97 -14.06 -14.82
C ASP A 30 -7.67 -14.45 -16.14
N SER A 31 -6.96 -14.92 -17.17
CA SER A 31 -7.57 -15.27 -18.48
C SER A 31 -7.61 -16.76 -18.84
N LYS A 32 -7.43 -17.69 -17.88
CA LYS A 32 -7.66 -19.13 -18.11
C LYS A 32 -8.26 -19.83 -16.89
N THR A 33 -9.57 -19.74 -16.69
CA THR A 33 -10.31 -20.74 -15.91
C THR A 33 -11.23 -21.51 -16.85
N SER A 34 -10.76 -22.68 -17.27
CA SER A 34 -11.57 -23.75 -17.88
C SER A 34 -12.62 -24.25 -16.86
N PRO A 35 -13.84 -24.65 -17.28
CA PRO A 35 -14.85 -25.15 -16.36
C PRO A 35 -14.52 -26.61 -16.03
N HIS A 36 -13.69 -26.84 -15.01
CA HIS A 36 -13.54 -28.18 -14.45
C HIS A 36 -13.82 -28.17 -12.94
N CYS A 37 -14.81 -28.98 -12.57
CA CYS A 37 -15.23 -29.28 -11.21
C CYS A 37 -14.05 -29.78 -10.37
N GLY A 38 -13.83 -29.12 -9.22
CA GLY A 38 -12.80 -29.44 -8.24
C GLY A 38 -12.69 -28.29 -7.23
N THR A 39 -13.37 -28.43 -6.08
CA THR A 39 -13.43 -27.46 -4.99
C THR A 39 -12.07 -26.89 -4.59
N SER A 40 -11.90 -25.56 -4.59
CA SER A 40 -10.97 -24.91 -3.66
C SER A 40 -11.43 -23.50 -3.29
N SER A 41 -12.00 -23.43 -2.08
CA SER A 41 -12.41 -22.25 -1.32
C SER A 41 -11.27 -21.23 -1.18
N SER A 42 -11.01 -20.44 -2.22
CA SER A 42 -9.96 -19.41 -2.23
C SER A 42 -10.50 -18.01 -2.49
N GLY A 43 -11.82 -17.85 -2.59
CA GLY A 43 -12.50 -16.56 -2.76
C GLY A 43 -12.16 -15.55 -1.66
N ASN A 44 -12.03 -16.01 -0.41
CA ASN A 44 -11.70 -15.14 0.72
C ASN A 44 -10.28 -14.55 0.60
N ILE A 45 -9.30 -15.37 0.20
CA ILE A 45 -7.92 -14.90 -0.03
C ILE A 45 -7.88 -13.91 -1.19
N LYS A 46 -8.57 -14.22 -2.30
CA LYS A 46 -8.68 -13.29 -3.45
C LYS A 46 -9.31 -11.96 -3.04
N HIS A 47 -10.32 -12.00 -2.15
CA HIS A 47 -10.94 -10.80 -1.61
C HIS A 47 -9.94 -9.95 -0.82
N TYR A 48 -9.17 -10.55 0.10
CA TYR A 48 -8.15 -9.82 0.86
C TYR A 48 -7.05 -9.21 -0.02
N VAL A 49 -6.60 -9.94 -1.05
CA VAL A 49 -5.62 -9.44 -2.02
C VAL A 49 -6.19 -8.27 -2.83
N ASN A 50 -7.44 -8.38 -3.28
CA ASN A 50 -8.11 -7.32 -4.01
C ASN A 50 -8.30 -6.07 -3.13
N TRP A 51 -8.74 -6.25 -1.89
CA TRP A 51 -8.86 -5.17 -0.90
C TRP A 51 -7.52 -4.48 -0.66
N PHE A 52 -6.46 -5.26 -0.45
CA PHE A 52 -5.09 -4.75 -0.26
C PHE A 52 -4.67 -3.87 -1.44
N ASN A 53 -4.87 -4.36 -2.67
CA ASN A 53 -4.46 -3.65 -3.88
C ASN A 53 -5.25 -2.35 -4.08
N GLN A 54 -6.57 -2.39 -3.87
CA GLN A 54 -7.42 -1.21 -3.96
C GLN A 54 -7.03 -0.16 -2.92
N LEU A 55 -6.85 -0.57 -1.66
CA LEU A 55 -6.47 0.33 -0.57
C LEU A 55 -5.08 0.95 -0.80
N THR A 56 -4.11 0.16 -1.26
CA THR A 56 -2.76 0.64 -1.60
C THR A 56 -2.80 1.76 -2.64
N VAL A 57 -3.57 1.57 -3.73
CA VAL A 57 -3.72 2.57 -4.79
C VAL A 57 -4.52 3.77 -4.31
N MET A 58 -5.57 3.55 -3.52
CA MET A 58 -6.40 4.63 -2.96
C MET A 58 -5.56 5.59 -2.11
N VAL A 59 -4.72 5.06 -1.20
CA VAL A 59 -3.82 5.87 -0.36
C VAL A 59 -2.91 6.74 -1.22
N ALA A 60 -2.27 6.16 -2.24
CA ALA A 60 -1.38 6.93 -3.11
C ALA A 60 -2.13 7.96 -3.95
N SER A 61 -3.28 7.60 -4.53
CA SER A 61 -4.11 8.52 -5.31
C SER A 61 -4.61 9.69 -4.48
N GLU A 62 -5.02 9.45 -3.23
CA GLU A 62 -5.46 10.49 -2.30
C GLU A 62 -4.36 11.53 -2.06
N ILE A 63 -3.14 11.06 -1.79
CA ILE A 63 -1.98 11.94 -1.60
C ILE A 63 -1.63 12.69 -2.90
N LEU A 64 -1.64 12.01 -4.03
CA LEU A 64 -1.24 12.58 -5.32
C LEU A 64 -2.26 13.56 -5.89
N ARG A 65 -3.54 13.48 -5.48
CA ARG A 65 -4.60 14.40 -5.91
C ARG A 65 -4.38 15.83 -5.41
N HIS A 66 -3.67 16.01 -4.31
CA HIS A 66 -3.43 17.34 -3.73
C HIS A 66 -2.21 18.05 -4.34
N SER A 67 -2.46 19.17 -5.02
CA SER A 67 -1.42 20.02 -5.61
C SER A 67 -0.55 20.76 -4.56
N LYS A 68 -1.15 21.18 -3.44
CA LYS A 68 -0.46 21.89 -2.35
C LYS A 68 0.28 20.95 -1.41
N LYS A 69 1.54 21.28 -1.07
CA LYS A 69 2.38 20.49 -0.13
C LYS A 69 1.70 20.28 1.23
N GLN A 70 1.13 21.34 1.81
CA GLN A 70 0.49 21.30 3.12
C GLN A 70 -0.62 20.24 3.20
N HIS A 71 -1.49 20.18 2.19
CA HIS A 71 -2.57 19.20 2.16
C HIS A 71 -2.05 17.76 2.02
N ARG A 72 -0.98 17.55 1.22
CA ARG A 72 -0.35 16.22 1.13
C ARG A 72 0.20 15.74 2.46
N VAL A 73 0.78 16.64 3.25
CA VAL A 73 1.28 16.32 4.59
C VAL A 73 0.13 15.90 5.50
N GLN A 74 -0.97 16.66 5.53
CA GLN A 74 -2.16 16.33 6.32
C GLN A 74 -2.76 14.96 5.97
N VAL A 75 -2.83 14.63 4.68
CA VAL A 75 -3.33 13.31 4.23
C VAL A 75 -2.38 12.18 4.64
N ILE A 76 -1.06 12.40 4.56
CA ILE A 76 -0.07 11.40 5.02
C ILE A 76 -0.19 11.18 6.52
N GLU A 77 -0.30 12.25 7.32
CA GLU A 77 -0.49 12.16 8.77
C GLU A 77 -1.77 11.39 9.13
N TYR A 78 -2.87 11.69 8.45
CA TYR A 78 -4.12 10.96 8.59
C TYR A 78 -3.94 9.46 8.34
N PHE A 79 -3.30 9.04 7.24
CA PHE A 79 -3.09 7.62 6.97
C PHE A 79 -2.13 6.95 7.96
N ILE A 80 -1.17 7.68 8.53
CA ILE A 80 -0.32 7.17 9.60
C ILE A 80 -1.15 6.91 10.86
N ASP A 81 -2.08 7.79 11.22
CA ASP A 81 -2.94 7.58 12.37
C ASP A 81 -3.92 6.42 12.15
N VAL A 82 -4.49 6.29 10.95
CA VAL A 82 -5.29 5.11 10.58
C VAL A 82 -4.46 3.82 10.66
N ALA A 83 -3.20 3.83 10.23
CA ALA A 83 -2.31 2.68 10.34
C ALA A 83 -2.06 2.27 11.80
N LYS A 84 -1.89 3.23 12.72
CA LYS A 84 -1.78 2.94 14.16
C LYS A 84 -3.06 2.28 14.68
N GLU A 85 -4.23 2.76 14.28
CA GLU A 85 -5.48 2.11 14.70
C GLU A 85 -5.67 0.72 14.09
N CYS A 86 -5.16 0.47 12.88
CA CYS A 86 -5.12 -0.87 12.33
C CYS A 86 -4.31 -1.83 13.22
N ILE A 87 -3.26 -1.37 13.89
CA ILE A 87 -2.51 -2.17 14.87
C ILE A 87 -3.37 -2.44 16.11
N ASN A 88 -4.02 -1.41 16.66
CA ASN A 88 -4.85 -1.53 17.87
C ASN A 88 -5.99 -2.53 17.71
N VAL A 89 -6.59 -2.59 16.51
CA VAL A 89 -7.70 -3.51 16.19
C VAL A 89 -7.22 -4.85 15.62
N GLY A 90 -5.93 -4.98 15.29
CA GLY A 90 -5.36 -6.19 14.68
C GLY A 90 -5.66 -6.37 13.19
N ASN A 91 -6.03 -5.29 12.48
CA ASN A 91 -6.26 -5.30 11.03
C ASN A 91 -4.95 -5.13 10.24
N PHE A 92 -4.11 -6.16 10.28
CA PHE A 92 -2.78 -6.12 9.64
C PHE A 92 -2.84 -6.06 8.11
N ASN A 93 -3.91 -6.56 7.48
CA ASN A 93 -4.06 -6.46 6.03
C ASN A 93 -4.14 -4.99 5.57
N SER A 94 -4.95 -4.18 6.27
CA SER A 94 -5.11 -2.75 5.94
C SER A 94 -3.89 -1.93 6.37
N LEU A 95 -3.28 -2.26 7.52
CA LEU A 95 -1.98 -1.68 7.92
C LEU A 95 -0.95 -1.82 6.79
N MET A 96 -0.74 -3.04 6.31
CA MET A 96 0.26 -3.33 5.29
C MET A 96 -0.08 -2.65 3.96
N ALA A 97 -1.35 -2.55 3.59
CA ALA A 97 -1.77 -1.83 2.38
C ALA A 97 -1.48 -0.33 2.47
N ILE A 98 -1.70 0.29 3.63
CA ILE A 98 -1.38 1.70 3.86
C ILE A 98 0.13 1.93 3.77
N VAL A 99 0.94 1.09 4.44
CA VAL A 99 2.41 1.17 4.39
C VAL A 99 2.92 0.99 2.96
N ALA A 100 2.35 0.06 2.19
CA ALA A 100 2.69 -0.13 0.78
C ALA A 100 2.34 1.12 -0.06
N GLY A 101 1.17 1.71 0.14
CA GLY A 101 0.73 2.91 -0.59
C GLY A 101 1.64 4.11 -0.34
N LEU A 102 2.05 4.33 0.90
CA LEU A 102 2.99 5.40 1.30
C LEU A 102 4.41 5.20 0.73
N SER A 103 4.77 3.96 0.40
CA SER A 103 6.07 3.57 -0.13
C SER A 103 6.14 3.56 -1.66
N LEU A 104 5.02 3.84 -2.35
CA LEU A 104 4.99 3.87 -3.80
C LEU A 104 5.93 4.96 -4.37
N PRO A 105 6.67 4.69 -5.46
CA PRO A 105 7.61 5.64 -6.06
C PRO A 105 7.08 7.07 -6.28
N PRO A 106 5.85 7.30 -6.77
CA PRO A 106 5.32 8.66 -6.92
C PRO A 106 5.14 9.39 -5.58
N VAL A 107 4.78 8.69 -4.50
CA VAL A 107 4.63 9.28 -3.16
C VAL A 107 6.00 9.58 -2.54
N VAL A 108 6.95 8.64 -2.64
CA VAL A 108 8.31 8.83 -2.10
C VAL A 108 9.05 9.97 -2.80
N ARG A 109 8.88 10.12 -4.13
CA ARG A 109 9.45 11.24 -4.89
C ARG A 109 9.01 12.60 -4.36
N LEU A 110 7.74 12.73 -3.97
CA LEU A 110 7.21 13.97 -3.41
C LEU A 110 7.86 14.36 -2.08
N LYS A 111 8.45 13.42 -1.33
CA LYS A 111 9.22 13.71 -0.12
C LYS A 111 10.63 14.24 -0.45
N LYS A 112 11.22 13.79 -1.56
CA LYS A 112 12.59 14.16 -1.98
C LYS A 112 12.69 15.54 -2.63
N THR A 113 11.67 16.00 -3.35
CA THR A 113 11.69 17.31 -4.04
C THR A 113 11.21 18.49 -3.18
N VAL A 114 10.80 18.25 -1.93
CA VAL A 114 10.30 19.28 -0.99
C VAL A 114 11.23 19.52 0.21
N SER A 115 12.44 18.96 0.17
CA SER A 115 13.56 19.32 1.05
C SER A 115 14.40 20.37 0.32
#